data_AF-A0A1Y4NKN3-F1
#
_entry.id   AF-A0A1Y4NKN3-F1
#
_cell.length_a   1.000
_cell.length_b   1.000
_cell.length_c   1.000
_cell.angle_alpha   90.00
_cell.angle_beta   90.00
_cell.angle_gamma   90.00
#
_symmetry.space_group_name_H-M   'P 1'
#
loop_
_entity.id
_entity.type
_entity.pdbx_description
1 polymer ?
#
loop_
_entity_poly.entity_id
_entity_poly.type
_entity_poly.pdbx_seq_one_letter_code
_entity_poly.pdbx_strand_id
1 'polypeptide(L)'
;MSDEKNGKITFYAAECMEFIHYGELRDNLTLADAVREYKKIYRRNASSGPGIGFVLEDRNMPDYSGIEYPIYEGGRLAKEQIELVPAFRDHPLVKQAVKAMEAYLPQLAKAERGRSGAER
;
A
#
# COMPACT_ATOMS: atom_id res chain seq x y z
N MET A 1 12.58 -26.21 -9.65
CA MET A 1 11.48 -25.95 -10.61
C MET A 1 10.82 -24.67 -10.15
N SER A 2 10.68 -23.70 -11.05
CA SER A 2 10.50 -22.29 -10.73
C SER A 2 9.09 -21.96 -10.22
N ASP A 3 8.98 -21.56 -8.95
CA ASP A 3 7.81 -20.90 -8.32
C ASP A 3 7.62 -19.47 -8.87
N GLU A 4 7.65 -19.34 -10.19
CA GLU A 4 7.47 -18.07 -10.88
C GLU A 4 6.33 -18.28 -11.88
N LYS A 5 5.38 -17.34 -11.88
CA LYS A 5 4.35 -17.12 -12.91
C LYS A 5 3.01 -17.80 -12.71
N ASN A 6 2.24 -17.30 -11.74
CA ASN A 6 0.81 -17.10 -12.02
C ASN A 6 0.22 -15.80 -11.47
N GLY A 7 0.96 -15.04 -10.65
CA GLY A 7 0.57 -13.70 -10.25
C GLY A 7 1.71 -12.70 -10.11
N LYS A 8 1.38 -11.42 -10.23
CA LYS A 8 2.25 -10.22 -10.12
C LYS A 8 1.60 -9.29 -9.10
N ILE A 9 2.38 -8.71 -8.20
CA ILE A 9 1.90 -7.68 -7.28
C ILE A 9 2.57 -6.35 -7.63
N THR A 10 1.77 -5.30 -7.79
CA THR A 10 2.23 -3.93 -7.94
C THR A 10 1.72 -3.09 -6.78
N PHE A 11 2.37 -1.97 -6.53
CA PHE A 11 1.99 -1.05 -5.47
C PHE A 11 1.52 0.26 -6.05
N TYR A 12 0.69 0.96 -5.30
CA TYR A 12 0.29 2.31 -5.63
C TYR A 12 0.33 3.21 -4.39
N ALA A 13 0.57 4.49 -4.60
CA ALA A 13 0.45 5.52 -3.59
C ALA A 13 -0.63 6.52 -4.02
N ALA A 14 -1.57 6.80 -3.12
CA ALA A 14 -2.68 7.70 -3.39
C ALA A 14 -2.71 8.85 -2.38
N GLU A 15 -3.15 10.03 -2.84
CA GLU A 15 -3.44 11.17 -1.98
C GLU A 15 -4.63 10.94 -1.06
N CYS A 16 -5.61 10.16 -1.51
CA CYS A 16 -6.77 9.78 -0.73
C CYS A 16 -7.05 8.28 -0.94
N MET A 17 -6.99 7.48 0.12
CA MET A 17 -7.31 6.05 0.02
C MET A 17 -8.80 5.77 -0.18
N GLU A 18 -9.65 6.70 0.22
CA GLU A 18 -11.11 6.60 0.06
C GLU A 18 -11.53 6.89 -1.39
N PHE A 19 -10.81 7.80 -2.06
CA PHE A 19 -11.03 8.16 -3.46
C PHE A 19 -9.71 8.21 -4.24
N ILE A 20 -9.12 7.04 -4.46
CA ILE A 20 -7.81 6.88 -5.13
C ILE A 20 -7.77 7.54 -6.53
N HIS A 21 -8.91 7.60 -7.23
CA HIS A 21 -9.03 8.21 -8.56
C HIS A 21 -9.30 9.72 -8.54
N TYR A 22 -9.59 10.32 -7.37
CA TYR A 22 -9.83 11.76 -7.20
C TYR A 22 -8.62 12.42 -6.53
N GLY A 23 -7.54 12.61 -7.29
CA GLY A 23 -6.35 13.30 -6.82
C GLY A 23 -5.07 12.77 -7.45
N GLU A 24 -3.98 12.83 -6.69
CA GLU A 24 -2.71 12.24 -7.11
C GLU A 24 -2.68 10.73 -6.81
N LEU A 25 -2.65 9.93 -7.88
CA LEU A 25 -2.44 8.48 -7.85
C LEU A 25 -1.15 8.14 -8.59
N ARG A 26 -0.33 7.28 -7.99
CA ARG A 26 0.86 6.71 -8.61
C ARG A 26 0.77 5.20 -8.53
N ASP A 27 0.41 4.55 -9.63
CA ASP A 27 0.26 3.11 -9.76
C ASP A 27 1.49 2.44 -10.43
N ASN A 28 1.45 1.11 -10.49
CA ASN A 28 2.49 0.26 -11.09
C ASN A 28 3.90 0.52 -10.50
N LEU A 29 3.96 0.81 -9.20
CA LEU A 29 5.19 1.07 -8.47
C LEU A 29 5.72 -0.18 -7.76
N THR A 30 7.02 -0.16 -7.43
CA THR A 30 7.57 -1.07 -6.43
C THR A 30 7.19 -0.58 -5.02
N LEU A 31 7.27 -1.44 -4.01
CA LEU A 31 6.98 -1.04 -2.62
C LEU A 31 7.85 0.14 -2.16
N ALA A 32 9.13 0.14 -2.51
CA ALA A 32 10.05 1.23 -2.15
C ALA A 32 9.67 2.54 -2.84
N ASP A 33 9.25 2.48 -4.11
CA ASP A 33 8.79 3.64 -4.85
C ASP A 33 7.46 4.15 -4.28
N ALA A 34 6.51 3.27 -3.98
CA ALA A 34 5.23 3.64 -3.37
C ALA A 34 5.44 4.32 -2.00
N VAL A 35 6.35 3.82 -1.18
CA VAL A 35 6.74 4.47 0.09
C VAL A 35 7.35 5.86 -0.14
N ARG A 36 8.16 6.02 -1.20
CA ARG A 36 8.74 7.32 -1.55
C ARG A 36 7.66 8.30 -2.02
N GLU A 37 6.76 7.87 -2.89
CA GLU A 37 5.66 8.70 -3.39
C GLU A 37 4.69 9.06 -2.25
N TYR A 38 4.34 8.10 -1.38
CA TYR A 38 3.58 8.37 -0.16
C TYR A 38 4.22 9.47 0.69
N LYS A 39 5.52 9.40 0.95
CA LYS A 39 6.23 10.46 1.72
C LYS A 39 6.13 11.83 1.05
N LYS A 40 6.15 11.90 -0.29
CA LYS A 40 5.99 13.17 -1.02
C LYS A 40 4.56 13.69 -0.92
N ILE A 41 3.58 12.82 -1.14
CA ILE A 41 2.15 13.11 -1.06
C ILE A 41 1.82 13.57 0.36
N TYR A 42 2.22 12.82 1.39
CA TYR A 42 2.00 13.17 2.79
C TYR A 42 2.61 14.54 3.16
N ARG A 43 3.81 14.85 2.66
CA ARG A 43 4.44 16.18 2.86
C ARG A 43 3.63 17.31 2.22
N ARG A 44 3.03 17.08 1.05
CA ARG A 44 2.21 18.06 0.34
C ARG A 44 0.82 18.18 0.97
N ASN A 45 0.13 17.06 1.17
CA ASN A 45 -1.25 17.02 1.61
C ASN A 45 -1.57 15.80 2.51
N ALA A 46 -1.23 15.87 3.80
CA ALA A 46 -1.61 14.84 4.77
C ALA A 46 -3.10 14.84 5.14
N SER A 47 -3.85 15.91 4.85
CA SER A 47 -5.24 16.07 5.31
C SER A 47 -6.24 15.20 4.55
N SER A 48 -5.88 14.76 3.34
CA SER A 48 -6.75 13.93 2.48
C SER A 48 -6.73 12.44 2.82
N GLY A 49 -6.00 12.01 3.85
CA GLY A 49 -5.85 10.59 4.19
C GLY A 49 -5.04 9.82 3.14
N PRO A 50 -3.78 10.21 2.87
CA PRO A 50 -2.93 9.49 1.93
C PRO A 50 -2.59 8.10 2.45
N GLY A 51 -2.27 7.21 1.52
CA GLY A 51 -1.89 5.85 1.87
C GLY A 51 -1.24 5.12 0.71
N ILE A 52 -1.00 3.83 0.95
CA ILE A 52 -0.38 2.92 0.02
C ILE A 52 -1.30 1.71 -0.11
N GLY A 53 -1.50 1.26 -1.33
CA GLY A 53 -2.15 -0.01 -1.61
C GLY A 53 -1.32 -0.89 -2.54
N PHE A 54 -1.86 -2.06 -2.80
CA PHE A 54 -1.32 -3.01 -3.76
C PHE A 54 -2.42 -3.45 -4.73
N VAL A 55 -1.98 -3.86 -5.91
CA VAL A 55 -2.80 -4.53 -6.90
C VAL A 55 -2.18 -5.90 -7.13
N LEU A 56 -2.95 -6.94 -6.82
CA LEU A 56 -2.58 -8.31 -7.14
C LEU A 56 -3.16 -8.65 -8.51
N GLU A 57 -2.33 -9.06 -9.45
CA GLU A 57 -2.76 -9.66 -10.71
C GLU A 57 -2.50 -11.17 -10.61
N ASP A 58 -3.52 -12.02 -10.50
CA ASP A 58 -3.34 -13.48 -10.45
C ASP A 58 -4.39 -14.20 -11.30
N ARG A 59 -3.92 -15.06 -12.21
CA ARG A 59 -4.82 -15.79 -13.13
C ARG A 59 -5.70 -16.82 -12.44
N ASN A 60 -5.32 -17.28 -11.25
CA ASN A 60 -6.10 -18.22 -10.45
C ASN A 60 -7.18 -17.53 -9.60
N MET A 61 -7.08 -16.21 -9.41
CA MET A 61 -8.04 -15.41 -8.62
C MET A 61 -8.55 -14.24 -9.45
N PRO A 62 -9.30 -14.49 -10.55
CA PRO A 62 -9.81 -13.43 -11.41
C PRO A 62 -10.70 -12.44 -10.64
N ASP A 63 -11.40 -12.88 -9.60
CA ASP A 63 -12.25 -12.03 -8.74
C ASP A 63 -11.46 -11.03 -7.88
N TYR A 64 -10.17 -11.28 -7.64
CA TYR A 64 -9.29 -10.40 -6.87
C TYR A 64 -8.16 -9.80 -7.72
N SER A 65 -8.05 -10.25 -8.97
CA SER A 65 -7.02 -9.85 -9.90
C SER A 65 -7.31 -8.46 -10.47
N GLY A 66 -6.36 -7.53 -10.32
CA GLY A 66 -6.51 -6.15 -10.76
C GLY A 66 -7.26 -5.27 -9.76
N ILE A 67 -7.58 -5.77 -8.56
CA ILE A 67 -8.24 -4.98 -7.52
C ILE A 67 -7.21 -4.19 -6.72
N GLU A 68 -7.50 -2.90 -6.55
CA GLU A 68 -6.76 -1.97 -5.69
C GLU A 68 -7.16 -2.22 -4.23
N TYR A 69 -6.21 -2.65 -3.40
CA TYR A 69 -6.46 -2.95 -1.99
C TYR A 69 -5.47 -2.19 -1.08
N PRO A 70 -5.96 -1.55 0.01
CA PRO A 70 -5.09 -0.84 0.94
C PRO A 70 -4.12 -1.79 1.66
N ILE A 71 -2.84 -1.40 1.75
CA ILE A 71 -1.86 -2.05 2.64
C ILE A 71 -1.47 -1.15 3.80
N TYR A 72 -1.54 0.16 3.62
CA TYR A 72 -1.22 1.14 4.65
C TYR A 72 -2.06 2.39 4.47
N GLU A 73 -2.81 2.74 5.52
CA GLU A 73 -3.68 3.90 5.53
C GLU A 73 -3.84 4.41 6.97
N GLY A 74 -4.11 5.71 7.12
CA GLY A 74 -4.35 6.30 8.44
C GLY A 74 -3.23 6.07 9.45
N GLY A 75 -1.98 5.97 8.99
CA GLY A 75 -0.81 5.75 9.86
C GLY A 75 -0.60 4.31 10.34
N ARG A 76 -1.32 3.34 9.78
CA ARG A 76 -1.25 1.92 10.20
C ARG A 76 -1.33 0.96 9.03
N LEU A 77 -0.78 -0.23 9.24
CA LEU A 77 -0.84 -1.33 8.27
C LEU A 77 -2.29 -1.86 8.24
N ALA A 78 -2.90 -1.94 7.07
CA ALA A 78 -4.24 -2.49 6.86
C ALA A 78 -4.25 -4.03 6.91
N LYS A 79 -3.40 -4.62 7.77
CA LYS A 79 -3.22 -6.07 7.89
C LYS A 79 -4.52 -6.77 8.28
N GLU A 80 -5.25 -6.19 9.23
CA GLU A 80 -6.54 -6.73 9.69
C GLU A 80 -7.52 -6.87 8.52
N GLN A 81 -7.57 -5.90 7.60
CA GLN A 81 -8.44 -5.94 6.43
C GLN A 81 -7.99 -7.01 5.43
N ILE A 82 -6.68 -7.09 5.17
CA ILE A 82 -6.09 -8.13 4.31
C ILE A 82 -6.39 -9.54 4.87
N GLU A 83 -6.33 -9.70 6.19
CA GLU A 83 -6.61 -10.98 6.87
C GLU A 83 -8.08 -11.39 6.82
N LEU A 84 -9.01 -10.44 6.64
CA LEU A 84 -10.44 -10.73 6.44
C LEU A 84 -10.73 -11.36 5.07
N VAL A 85 -9.84 -11.17 4.09
CA VAL A 85 -9.99 -11.73 2.73
C VAL A 85 -9.13 -12.98 2.62
N PRO A 86 -9.70 -14.21 2.65
CA PRO A 86 -8.92 -15.44 2.65
C PRO A 86 -7.99 -15.55 1.43
N ALA A 87 -8.45 -15.07 0.26
CA ALA A 87 -7.67 -15.04 -0.97
C ALA A 87 -6.36 -14.25 -0.81
N PHE A 88 -6.41 -13.06 -0.18
CA PHE A 88 -5.23 -12.26 0.09
C PHE A 88 -4.42 -12.77 1.28
N ARG A 89 -5.10 -13.18 2.35
CA ARG A 89 -4.48 -13.74 3.56
C ARG A 89 -3.59 -14.92 3.24
N ASP A 90 -4.03 -15.84 2.37
CA ASP A 90 -3.29 -17.07 2.05
C ASP A 90 -2.28 -16.90 0.92
N HIS A 91 -2.33 -15.78 0.18
CA HIS A 91 -1.46 -15.50 -0.97
C HIS A 91 0.01 -15.25 -0.57
N PRO A 92 0.99 -15.95 -1.18
CA PRO A 92 2.41 -15.74 -0.87
C PRO A 92 2.90 -14.32 -1.16
N LEU A 93 2.54 -13.75 -2.33
CA LEU A 93 2.88 -12.36 -2.69
C LEU A 93 2.33 -11.32 -1.71
N VAL A 94 1.08 -11.47 -1.25
CA VAL A 94 0.48 -10.53 -0.28
C VAL A 94 1.16 -10.66 1.08
N LYS A 95 1.39 -11.88 1.57
CA LYS A 95 2.17 -12.11 2.81
C LYS A 95 3.54 -11.45 2.74
N GLN A 96 4.22 -11.56 1.59
CA GLN A 96 5.51 -10.93 1.37
C GLN A 96 5.41 -9.40 1.34
N ALA A 97 4.38 -8.84 0.69
CA ALA A 97 4.11 -7.42 0.64
C ALA A 97 3.85 -6.83 2.04
N VAL A 98 3.00 -7.49 2.84
CA VAL A 98 2.71 -7.11 4.24
C VAL A 98 3.99 -7.11 5.07
N LYS A 99 4.76 -8.20 5.01
CA LYS A 99 6.03 -8.32 5.74
C LYS A 99 7.06 -7.28 5.31
N ALA A 100 7.15 -7.00 4.01
CA ALA A 100 8.05 -5.98 3.49
C ALA A 100 7.60 -4.58 3.95
N MET A 101 6.29 -4.32 3.99
CA MET A 101 5.72 -3.06 4.45
C MET A 101 5.95 -2.84 5.95
N GLU A 102 5.94 -3.89 6.77
CA GLU A 102 6.30 -3.83 8.20
C GLU A 102 7.71 -3.22 8.41
N ALA A 103 8.67 -3.51 7.53
CA ALA A 103 10.01 -2.93 7.59
C ALA A 103 10.02 -1.41 7.29
N TYR A 104 9.01 -0.90 6.57
CA TYR A 104 8.87 0.52 6.24
C TYR A 104 8.05 1.31 7.26
N LEU A 105 7.22 0.66 8.10
CA LEU A 105 6.46 1.31 9.18
C LEU A 105 7.26 2.33 10.01
N PRO A 106 8.46 2.02 10.52
CA PRO A 106 9.23 3.01 11.29
C PRO A 106 9.64 4.23 10.47
N GLN A 107 9.78 4.10 9.15
CA GLN A 107 10.09 5.22 8.26
C GLN A 107 8.86 6.08 7.95
N LEU A 108 7.70 5.45 7.81
CA LEU A 108 6.42 6.12 7.56
C LEU A 108 6.00 6.90 8.82
N ALA A 109 6.03 6.26 9.98
CA ALA A 109 5.77 6.90 11.27
C ALA A 109 6.74 8.06 11.57
N LYS A 110 7.99 8.02 11.07
CA LYS A 110 8.91 9.16 11.16
C LYS A 110 8.49 10.31 10.24
N ALA A 111 8.08 10.01 9.01
CA ALA A 111 7.60 11.03 8.06
C ALA A 111 6.34 11.73 8.59
N GLU A 112 5.45 10.98 9.26
CA GLU A 112 4.22 11.49 9.86
C GLU A 112 4.48 12.38 11.07
N ARG A 113 5.31 11.91 12.01
CA ARG A 113 5.72 12.67 13.21
C ARG A 113 6.52 13.93 12.88
N GLY A 114 7.26 13.94 11.77
CA GLY A 114 8.00 15.12 11.30
C GLY A 114 7.10 16.33 10.99
N ARG A 115 5.79 16.13 10.75
CA ARG A 115 4.81 17.20 10.57
C ARG A 115 4.19 17.65 11.89
N SER A 116 3.94 16.71 12.82
CA SER A 116 3.34 17.00 14.14
C SER A 116 4.22 17.85 15.06
N GLY A 117 5.52 17.99 14.74
CA GLY A 117 6.45 18.87 15.47
C GLY A 117 6.47 20.33 15.00
N ALA A 118 5.70 20.71 13.99
CA ALA A 118 5.67 22.07 13.44
C ALA A 118 4.52 22.95 13.98
N GLU A 119 3.71 22.44 14.91
CA GLU A 119 2.76 23.25 15.70
C GLU A 119 3.33 23.46 17.12
N ARG A 120 4.21 24.45 17.28
CA ARG A 120 4.43 25.18 18.53
C ARG A 120 4.82 26.62 18.24
#